data_AF-A0A224XX84-F1
#
_entry.id   AF-A0A224XX84-F1
#
_cell.length_a   1.000
_cell.length_b   1.000
_cell.length_c   1.000
_cell.angle_alpha   90.00
_cell.angle_beta   90.00
_cell.angle_gamma   90.00
#
_symmetry.space_group_name_H-M   'P 1'
#
loop_
_entity.id
_entity.type
_entity.pdbx_description
1 polymer ?
#
loop_
_entity_poly.entity_id
_entity_poly.type
_entity_poly.pdbx_seq_one_letter_code
_entity_poly.pdbx_strand_id
1 'polypeptide(L)'
;MMEATKILAAACLLDDGHAKVLEAITINGELNDFERFSPIVNGLKIDNLKIPCLQLINAIIVSPDEIDFKIHLRNEMMRVGLIDQLEALEKNAASKDLTTQLKIFNDHREDDYYE
;
A
#
# COMPACT_ATOMS: atom_id res chain seq x y z
N MET A 1 1.71 -7.70 13.83
CA MET A 1 1.40 -7.22 12.46
C MET A 1 1.27 -5.70 12.43
N MET A 2 0.33 -5.08 13.16
CA MET A 2 0.11 -3.63 13.18
C MET A 2 1.40 -2.79 13.31
N GLU A 3 2.19 -2.99 14.36
CA GLU A 3 3.40 -2.19 14.59
C GLU A 3 4.48 -2.42 13.52
N ALA A 4 4.65 -3.66 13.07
CA ALA A 4 5.55 -3.97 11.97
C ALA A 4 5.15 -3.24 10.68
N THR A 5 3.86 -3.21 10.35
CA THR A 5 3.34 -2.48 9.18
C THR A 5 3.61 -0.98 9.27
N LYS A 6 3.43 -0.37 10.45
CA LYS A 6 3.75 1.06 10.66
C LYS A 6 5.24 1.34 10.52
N ILE A 7 6.09 0.48 11.06
CA ILE A 7 7.56 0.61 10.96
C ILE A 7 7.99 0.49 9.49
N LEU A 8 7.42 -0.46 8.74
CA LEU A 8 7.71 -0.60 7.30
C LEU A 8 7.26 0.63 6.51
N ALA A 9 6.09 1.21 6.84
CA ALA A 9 5.62 2.43 6.18
C ALA A 9 6.57 3.61 6.44
N ALA A 10 7.06 3.76 7.68
CA ALA A 10 8.07 4.77 8.00
C ALA A 10 9.42 4.50 7.32
N ALA A 11 9.81 3.23 7.20
CA ALA A 11 11.05 2.84 6.52
C ALA A 11 11.05 3.20 5.03
N CYS A 12 9.89 3.11 4.35
CA CYS A 12 9.75 3.54 2.94
C CYS A 12 10.07 5.03 2.71
N LEU A 13 10.07 5.86 3.77
CA LEU A 13 10.34 7.31 3.68
C LEU A 13 11.81 7.67 3.96
N LEU A 14 12.64 6.68 4.29
CA LEU A 14 14.08 6.88 4.52
C LEU A 14 14.86 6.66 3.22
N ASP A 15 16.04 7.27 3.13
CA ASP A 15 16.98 7.04 2.03
C ASP A 15 17.28 5.53 1.89
N ASP A 16 17.09 5.00 0.67
CA ASP A 16 17.27 3.56 0.35
C ASP A 16 16.34 2.60 1.15
N GLY A 17 15.41 3.14 1.94
CA GLY A 17 14.50 2.36 2.76
C GLY A 17 13.38 1.71 1.95
N HIS A 18 12.82 2.45 0.98
CA HIS A 18 11.78 1.92 0.08
C HIS A 18 12.25 0.68 -0.68
N ALA A 19 13.44 0.73 -1.30
CA ALA A 19 14.01 -0.38 -2.05
C ALA A 19 14.16 -1.64 -1.18
N LYS A 20 14.70 -1.49 0.05
CA LYS A 20 14.84 -2.60 1.01
C LYS A 20 13.51 -3.18 1.47
N VAL A 21 12.50 -2.33 1.69
CA VAL A 21 11.16 -2.81 2.06
C VAL A 21 10.58 -3.63 0.91
N LEU A 22 10.68 -3.14 -0.33
CA LEU A 22 10.15 -3.83 -1.50
C LEU A 22 10.88 -5.15 -1.79
N GLU A 23 12.20 -5.18 -1.62
CA GLU A 23 13.02 -6.39 -1.71
C GLU A 23 12.57 -7.42 -0.66
N ALA A 24 12.45 -7.02 0.61
CA ALA A 24 12.02 -7.91 1.68
C ALA A 24 10.59 -8.45 1.46
N ILE A 25 9.67 -7.62 0.95
CA ILE A 25 8.32 -8.05 0.57
C ILE A 25 8.37 -9.08 -0.57
N THR A 26 9.24 -8.87 -1.55
CA THR A 26 9.42 -9.79 -2.69
C THR A 26 9.96 -11.13 -2.23
N ILE A 27 11.05 -11.14 -1.45
CA ILE A 27 11.64 -12.35 -0.85
C ILE A 27 10.59 -13.11 -0.03
N ASN A 28 9.78 -12.40 0.77
CA ASN A 28 8.74 -13.03 1.56
C ASN A 28 7.63 -13.66 0.69
N GLY A 29 7.28 -13.04 -0.45
CA GLY A 29 6.37 -13.64 -1.42
C GLY A 29 6.92 -14.94 -2.01
N GLU A 30 8.19 -14.92 -2.44
CA GLU A 30 8.88 -16.07 -3.00
C GLU A 30 9.00 -17.23 -2.01
N LEU A 31 9.41 -16.94 -0.76
CA LEU A 31 9.57 -17.96 0.28
C LEU A 31 8.27 -18.66 0.69
N ASN A 32 7.14 -17.99 0.51
CA ASN A 32 5.83 -18.48 0.95
C ASN A 32 4.89 -18.82 -0.23
N ASP A 33 5.39 -18.77 -1.47
CA ASP A 33 4.65 -19.07 -2.70
C ASP A 33 3.32 -18.29 -2.83
N PHE A 34 3.40 -16.98 -2.58
CA PHE A 34 2.27 -16.06 -2.78
C PHE A 34 2.68 -14.76 -3.47
N GLU A 35 1.68 -14.09 -4.06
CA GLU A 35 1.84 -12.74 -4.59
C GLU A 35 2.30 -11.78 -3.49
N ARG A 36 3.42 -11.08 -3.71
CA ARG A 36 4.17 -10.36 -2.67
C ARG A 36 3.33 -9.32 -1.90
N PHE A 37 2.35 -8.71 -2.54
CA PHE A 37 1.47 -7.71 -1.91
C PHE A 37 0.19 -8.30 -1.28
N SER A 38 -0.12 -9.58 -1.53
CA SER A 38 -1.33 -10.22 -1.01
C SER A 38 -1.46 -10.14 0.52
N PRO A 39 -0.40 -10.25 1.36
CA PRO A 39 -0.56 -10.14 2.81
C PRO A 39 -0.98 -8.73 3.26
N ILE A 40 -0.47 -7.70 2.58
CA ILE A 40 -0.76 -6.29 2.91
C ILE A 40 -2.18 -5.94 2.49
N VAL A 41 -2.58 -6.35 1.28
CA VAL A 41 -3.95 -6.14 0.76
C VAL A 41 -4.98 -6.91 1.58
N ASN A 42 -4.70 -8.16 1.96
CA ASN A 42 -5.59 -8.92 2.83
C ASN A 42 -5.70 -8.33 4.25
N GLY A 43 -4.66 -7.62 4.72
CA GLY A 43 -4.70 -6.89 5.98
C GLY A 43 -5.79 -5.81 6.04
N LEU A 44 -6.23 -5.27 4.88
CA LEU A 44 -7.34 -4.31 4.80
C LEU A 44 -8.69 -4.91 5.24
N LYS A 45 -8.83 -6.23 5.27
CA LYS A 45 -10.03 -6.92 5.76
C LYS A 45 -10.13 -6.94 7.29
N ILE A 46 -9.01 -6.71 7.98
CA ILE A 46 -8.90 -6.83 9.43
C ILE A 46 -9.02 -5.42 10.05
N ASP A 47 -10.02 -5.20 10.89
CA ASP A 47 -10.39 -3.85 11.38
C ASP A 47 -9.23 -3.04 11.96
N ASN A 48 -8.38 -3.66 12.78
CA ASN A 48 -7.23 -2.99 13.39
C ASN A 48 -6.01 -2.85 12.47
N LEU A 49 -6.04 -3.44 11.26
CA LEU A 49 -4.95 -3.35 10.28
C LEU A 49 -5.29 -2.48 9.07
N LYS A 50 -6.57 -2.15 8.85
CA LYS A 50 -7.04 -1.26 7.76
C LYS A 50 -6.16 -0.04 7.55
N ILE A 51 -6.00 0.79 8.58
CA ILE A 51 -5.25 2.05 8.49
C ILE A 51 -3.75 1.78 8.28
N PRO A 52 -3.05 0.97 9.11
CA PRO A 52 -1.64 0.65 8.89
C PRO A 52 -1.34 0.07 7.51
N CYS A 53 -2.17 -0.86 7.02
CA CYS A 53 -1.98 -1.49 5.71
C CYS A 53 -2.16 -0.48 4.58
N LEU A 54 -3.20 0.37 4.63
CA LEU A 54 -3.37 1.41 3.62
C LEU A 54 -2.25 2.46 3.67
N GLN A 55 -1.75 2.79 4.88
CA GLN A 55 -0.61 3.66 5.04
C GLN A 55 0.67 3.06 4.43
N LEU A 56 0.93 1.77 4.61
CA LEU A 56 2.06 1.08 3.97
C LEU A 56 1.90 1.04 2.44
N ILE A 57 0.68 0.76 1.95
CA ILE A 57 0.38 0.81 0.51
C ILE A 57 0.70 2.19 -0.07
N ASN A 58 0.24 3.26 0.59
CA ASN A 58 0.54 4.63 0.18
C ASN A 58 2.05 4.89 0.20
N ALA A 59 2.75 4.50 1.25
CA ALA A 59 4.20 4.69 1.33
C ALA A 59 4.95 3.92 0.22
N ILE A 60 4.51 2.71 -0.16
CA ILE A 60 5.14 1.96 -1.26
C ILE A 60 4.88 2.61 -2.61
N ILE A 61 3.66 3.11 -2.84
CA ILE A 61 3.28 3.67 -4.15
C ILE A 61 3.80 5.09 -4.36
N VAL A 62 3.82 5.92 -3.31
CA VAL A 62 4.13 7.35 -3.42
C VAL A 62 5.63 7.63 -3.33
N SER A 63 6.40 6.78 -2.62
CA SER A 63 7.84 7.02 -2.40
C SER A 63 8.70 7.06 -3.67
N PRO A 64 8.47 6.26 -4.73
CA PRO A 64 9.29 6.35 -5.93
C PRO A 64 9.13 7.67 -6.68
N ASP A 65 10.17 8.16 -7.35
CA ASP A 65 10.05 9.35 -8.22
C ASP A 65 9.52 9.01 -9.62
N GLU A 66 9.84 7.81 -10.12
CA GLU A 66 9.49 7.38 -11.47
C GLU A 66 8.00 6.99 -11.59
N ILE A 67 7.24 7.78 -12.34
CA ILE A 67 5.78 7.62 -12.53
C ILE A 67 5.43 6.22 -13.04
N ASP A 68 6.15 5.71 -14.04
CA ASP A 68 5.93 4.37 -14.58
C ASP A 68 6.06 3.28 -13.51
N PHE A 69 7.00 3.45 -12.58
CA PHE A 69 7.19 2.51 -11.47
C PHE A 69 6.07 2.62 -10.42
N LYS A 70 5.60 3.84 -10.10
CA LYS A 70 4.41 4.03 -9.24
C LYS A 70 3.19 3.34 -9.83
N ILE A 71 2.93 3.55 -11.13
CA ILE A 71 1.82 2.95 -11.87
C ILE A 71 1.96 1.42 -11.87
N HIS A 72 3.16 0.89 -12.09
CA HIS A 72 3.42 -0.55 -12.03
C HIS A 72 3.04 -1.14 -10.67
N LEU A 73 3.54 -0.57 -9.58
CA LEU A 73 3.27 -1.02 -8.21
C LEU A 73 1.78 -0.95 -7.88
N ARG A 74 1.13 0.17 -8.21
CA ARG A 74 -0.31 0.35 -8.01
C ARG A 74 -1.10 -0.71 -8.77
N ASN A 75 -0.81 -0.91 -10.04
CA ASN A 75 -1.51 -1.89 -10.88
C ASN A 75 -1.30 -3.33 -10.38
N GLU A 76 -0.11 -3.65 -9.88
CA GLU A 76 0.15 -4.95 -9.23
C GLU A 76 -0.72 -5.15 -7.99
N MET A 77 -0.79 -4.14 -7.10
CA MET A 77 -1.67 -4.20 -5.92
C MET A 77 -3.15 -4.31 -6.30
N MET A 78 -3.59 -3.60 -7.35
CA MET A 78 -4.96 -3.71 -7.86
C MET A 78 -5.28 -5.14 -8.32
N ARG A 79 -4.35 -5.79 -9.05
CA ARG A 79 -4.51 -7.18 -9.52
C ARG A 79 -4.62 -8.20 -8.40
N VAL A 80 -3.95 -7.98 -7.27
CA VAL A 80 -4.06 -8.89 -6.09
C VAL A 80 -5.28 -8.59 -5.22
N GLY A 81 -6.19 -7.72 -5.67
CA GLY A 81 -7.49 -7.48 -5.04
C GLY A 81 -7.62 -6.16 -4.28
N LEU A 82 -6.69 -5.21 -4.43
CA LEU A 82 -6.81 -3.89 -3.78
C LEU A 82 -8.06 -3.13 -4.24
N ILE A 83 -8.47 -3.30 -5.51
CA ILE A 83 -9.67 -2.64 -6.07
C ILE A 83 -10.93 -2.91 -5.22
N ASP A 84 -11.20 -4.17 -4.91
CA ASP A 84 -12.37 -4.58 -4.12
C ASP A 84 -12.27 -4.05 -2.68
N GLN A 85 -11.04 -4.00 -2.13
CA GLN A 85 -10.83 -3.50 -0.77
C GLN A 85 -11.06 -1.99 -0.70
N LEU A 86 -10.60 -1.21 -1.68
CA LEU A 86 -10.82 0.24 -1.70
C LEU A 86 -12.31 0.57 -1.76
N GLU A 87 -13.08 -0.09 -2.64
CA GLU A 87 -14.53 0.10 -2.69
C GLU A 87 -15.23 -0.20 -1.36
N ALA A 88 -14.79 -1.26 -0.67
CA ALA A 88 -15.33 -1.63 0.64
C ALA A 88 -14.96 -0.63 1.73
N LEU A 89 -13.73 -0.09 1.69
CA LEU A 89 -13.26 0.90 2.66
C LEU A 89 -13.94 2.25 2.46
N GLU A 90 -14.15 2.69 1.22
CA GLU A 90 -14.84 3.95 0.90
C GLU A 90 -16.28 3.95 1.39
N LYS A 91 -17.01 2.83 1.22
CA LYS A 91 -18.39 2.67 1.71
C LYS A 91 -18.51 2.68 3.23
N ASN A 92 -17.47 2.23 3.92
CA ASN A 92 -17.47 2.02 5.38
C ASN A 92 -16.49 2.94 6.13
N ALA A 93 -16.03 4.03 5.49
CA ALA A 93 -15.06 4.94 6.08
C ALA A 93 -15.68 5.70 7.26
N ALA A 94 -15.37 5.26 8.47
CA ALA A 94 -15.92 5.84 9.70
C ALA A 94 -14.90 6.71 10.47
N SER A 95 -13.59 6.53 10.23
CA SER A 95 -12.54 7.26 10.95
C SER A 95 -11.83 8.27 10.05
N LYS A 96 -11.48 9.42 10.63
CA LYS A 96 -10.74 10.49 9.94
C LYS A 96 -9.41 10.00 9.35
N ASP A 97 -8.72 9.11 10.07
CA ASP A 97 -7.45 8.57 9.64
C ASP A 97 -7.60 7.68 8.40
N LEU A 98 -8.64 6.84 8.36
CA LEU A 98 -8.93 6.02 7.19
C LEU A 98 -9.31 6.89 5.99
N THR A 99 -10.17 7.89 6.19
CA THR A 99 -10.53 8.86 5.14
C THR A 99 -9.30 9.59 4.61
N THR A 100 -8.36 9.95 5.49
CA THR A 100 -7.11 10.62 5.10
C THR A 100 -6.25 9.70 4.24
N GLN A 101 -6.08 8.44 4.62
CA GLN A 101 -5.29 7.49 3.83
C GLN A 101 -5.95 7.15 2.47
N LEU A 102 -7.29 7.06 2.41
CA LEU A 102 -8.00 6.91 1.14
C LEU A 102 -7.83 8.14 0.24
N LYS A 103 -7.89 9.35 0.81
CA LYS A 103 -7.66 10.59 0.07
C LYS A 103 -6.25 10.63 -0.51
N ILE A 104 -5.22 10.32 0.28
CA ILE A 104 -3.82 10.25 -0.20
C ILE A 104 -3.71 9.28 -1.39
N PHE A 105 -4.29 8.09 -1.28
CA PHE A 105 -4.25 7.12 -2.37
C PHE A 105 -4.89 7.66 -3.66
N ASN A 106 -6.09 8.26 -3.54
CA ASN A 106 -6.85 8.77 -4.68
C ASN A 106 -6.20 10.00 -5.32
N ASP A 107 -5.74 10.97 -4.51
CA ASP A 107 -5.05 12.18 -4.99
C ASP A 107 -3.81 11.78 -5.81
N HIS A 108 -2.94 10.92 -5.27
CA HIS A 108 -1.74 10.48 -6.01
C HIS A 108 -2.04 9.63 -7.24
N ARG A 109 -3.17 8.89 -7.25
CA ARG A 109 -3.61 8.16 -8.44
C ARG A 109 -4.05 9.12 -9.55
N GLU A 110 -4.71 10.21 -9.18
CA GLU A 110 -5.11 11.25 -10.13
C GLU A 110 -3.88 12.03 -10.63
N ASP A 111 -2.97 12.43 -9.74
CA ASP A 111 -1.73 13.12 -10.11
C ASP A 111 -0.91 12.31 -11.13
N ASP A 112 -0.66 11.02 -10.86
CA ASP A 112 0.07 10.14 -11.78
C ASP A 112 -0.63 9.92 -13.15
N TYR A 113 -1.92 10.24 -13.28
CA TYR A 113 -2.67 10.15 -14.54
C TYR A 113 -2.53 11.42 -15.38
N TYR A 114 -2.31 12.57 -14.74
CA TYR A 114 -2.23 13.87 -15.40
C TYR A 114 -0.79 14.32 -15.73
N GLU A 115 0.21 13.65 -15.15
CA GLU A 115 1.64 13.89 -15.36
C GLU A 115 2.21 13.04 -16.52
#